data_AF-A0A2T1G347-F1
#
_entry.id   AF-A0A2T1G347-F1
#
_cell.length_a   1.000
_cell.length_b   1.000
_cell.length_c   1.000
_cell.angle_alpha   90.00
_cell.angle_beta   90.00
_cell.angle_gamma   90.00
#
_symmetry.space_group_name_H-M   'P 1'
#
loop_
_entity.id
_entity.type
_entity.pdbx_description
1 polymer ?
#
loop_
_entity_poly.entity_id
_entity_poly.type
_entity_poly.pdbx_seq_one_letter_code
_entity_poly.pdbx_strand_id
1 'polypeptide(L)' 'MPKPRYDEEKDETRHAAANEECCEDMADTYGWTLKQAELVATDVLPVDCVFDGYCEFPPSRMDLTQGDYFKEEKEDA' A
#
# COMPACT_ATOMS: atom_id res chain seq x y z
N MET A 1 -14.20 -11.03 12.01
CA MET A 1 -12.82 -10.48 12.10
C MET A 1 -12.60 -9.66 10.84
N PRO A 2 -11.98 -8.47 10.92
CA PRO A 2 -11.59 -7.76 9.70
C PRO A 2 -10.67 -8.67 8.89
N LYS A 3 -10.87 -8.73 7.57
CA LYS A 3 -9.98 -9.49 6.70
C LYS A 3 -8.57 -8.87 6.78
N PRO A 4 -7.50 -9.67 6.82
CA PRO A 4 -6.15 -9.15 6.72
C PRO A 4 -5.98 -8.43 5.37
N ARG A 5 -5.14 -7.39 5.33
CA ARG A 5 -4.87 -6.64 4.09
C ARG A 5 -4.16 -7.51 3.05
N TYR A 6 -3.26 -8.37 3.52
CA TYR A 6 -2.55 -9.33 2.68
C TYR A 6 -3.13 -10.73 2.88
N ASP A 7 -3.42 -11.41 1.78
CA ASP A 7 -3.91 -12.77 1.72
C ASP A 7 -2.75 -13.69 1.31
N GLU A 8 -2.18 -14.41 2.28
CA GLU A 8 -1.06 -15.34 2.06
C GLU A 8 -1.43 -16.53 1.15
N GLU A 9 -2.71 -16.90 1.08
CA GLU A 9 -3.14 -18.04 0.25
C GLU A 9 -3.16 -17.69 -1.24
N LYS A 10 -3.44 -16.42 -1.55
CA LYS A 10 -3.56 -15.91 -2.92
C LYS A 10 -2.38 -15.06 -3.36
N ASP A 11 -1.51 -14.69 -2.43
CA ASP A 11 -0.43 -13.73 -2.64
C ASP A 11 -1.00 -12.41 -3.19
N GLU A 12 -2.00 -11.85 -2.49
CA GLU A 12 -2.72 -10.65 -2.93
C GLU A 12 -2.81 -9.63 -1.79
N THR A 13 -2.63 -8.35 -2.11
CA THR A 13 -2.83 -7.27 -1.15
C THR A 13 -4.03 -6.40 -1.52
N ARG A 14 -4.85 -6.04 -0.53
CA ARG A 14 -6.05 -5.20 -0.71
C ARG A 14 -5.86 -3.84 -0.05
N HIS A 15 -6.06 -2.76 -0.82
CA HIS A 15 -6.12 -1.38 -0.31
C HIS A 15 -7.40 -0.69 -0.77
N ALA A 16 -8.06 -0.01 0.15
CA ALA A 16 -9.29 0.73 -0.16
C ALA A 16 -8.98 2.07 -0.85
N ALA A 17 -9.79 2.42 -1.85
CA ALA A 17 -9.68 3.64 -2.65
C ALA A 17 -11.05 4.29 -2.92
N ALA A 18 -11.00 5.54 -3.35
CA ALA A 18 -12.19 6.33 -3.66
C ALA A 18 -12.84 5.94 -4.99
N ASN A 19 -12.04 5.50 -5.97
CA ASN A 19 -12.47 5.07 -7.30
C ASN A 19 -11.40 4.15 -7.93
N GLU A 20 -11.69 3.62 -9.12
CA GLU A 20 -10.79 2.73 -9.86
C GLU A 20 -9.52 3.45 -10.36
N GLU A 21 -9.63 4.70 -10.78
CA GLU A 21 -8.49 5.53 -11.21
C GLU A 21 -7.44 5.69 -10.10
N CYS A 22 -7.88 5.84 -8.84
CA CYS A 22 -6.99 5.86 -7.69
C CYS A 22 -6.23 4.54 -7.48
N CYS A 23 -6.78 3.41 -7.91
CA CYS A 23 -6.08 2.13 -7.87
C CYS A 23 -4.95 2.08 -8.90
N GLU A 24 -5.21 2.60 -10.10
CA GLU A 24 -4.21 2.71 -11.18
C GLU A 24 -3.08 3.67 -10.79
N ASP A 25 -3.42 4.88 -10.31
CA ASP A 25 -2.44 5.86 -9.84
C ASP A 25 -1.55 5.29 -8.72
N MET A 26 -2.13 4.49 -7.83
CA MET A 26 -1.41 3.84 -6.74
C MET A 26 -0.48 2.75 -7.25
N ALA A 27 -0.94 1.92 -8.19
CA ALA A 27 -0.09 0.94 -8.88
C ALA A 27 1.11 1.62 -9.54
N ASP A 28 0.89 2.69 -10.31
CA ASP A 28 1.94 3.40 -11.03
C ASP A 28 2.92 4.09 -10.08
N THR A 29 2.43 4.71 -9.01
CA THR A 29 3.26 5.44 -8.04
C THR A 29 4.25 4.52 -7.32
N TYR A 30 3.80 3.33 -6.94
CA TYR A 30 4.60 2.39 -6.13
C TYR A 30 5.16 1.21 -6.95
N GLY A 31 4.87 1.15 -8.24
CA GLY A 31 5.27 0.04 -9.12
C GLY A 31 4.59 -1.28 -8.77
N TRP A 32 3.34 -1.24 -8.30
CA TRP A 32 2.55 -2.42 -7.97
C TRP A 32 1.73 -2.89 -9.17
N THR A 33 1.44 -4.18 -9.22
CA THR A 33 0.61 -4.76 -10.29
C THR A 33 -0.85 -4.79 -9.84
N LEU A 34 -1.69 -3.90 -10.40
CA LEU A 34 -3.13 -3.92 -10.15
C LEU A 34 -3.75 -5.16 -10.82
N LYS A 35 -4.39 -6.02 -10.02
CA LYS A 35 -5.07 -7.23 -10.49
C LYS A 35 -6.54 -6.96 -10.75
N GLN A 36 -7.20 -6.28 -9.83
CA GLN A 36 -8.64 -5.98 -9.92
C GLN A 36 -9.03 -4.80 -9.00
N ALA A 37 -10.03 -4.03 -9.41
CA ALA A 37 -10.76 -3.11 -8.53
C ALA A 37 -12.15 -3.70 -8.20
N GLU A 38 -12.41 -3.99 -6.92
CA GLU A 38 -13.69 -4.52 -6.42
C GLU A 38 -14.54 -3.38 -5.85
N LEU A 39 -15.81 -3.25 -6.29
CA LEU A 39 -16.73 -2.28 -5.67
C LEU A 39 -17.24 -2.80 -4.33
N VAL A 40 -17.04 -2.00 -3.28
CA VAL A 40 -17.45 -2.27 -1.90
C VAL A 40 -18.59 -1.33 -1.51
N ALA A 41 -19.55 -1.83 -0.73
CA ALA A 41 -20.71 -1.07 -0.27
C ALA A 41 -20.38 -0.10 0.88
N THR A 42 -19.37 0.75 0.68
CA THR A 42 -18.87 1.72 1.66
C THR A 42 -18.92 3.13 1.06
N ASP A 43 -19.54 4.06 1.76
CA ASP A 43 -19.80 5.42 1.23
C ASP A 43 -18.54 6.28 1.04
N VAL A 44 -17.44 5.99 1.76
CA VAL A 44 -16.23 6.83 1.77
C VAL A 44 -15.13 6.28 0.85
N LEU A 45 -14.94 4.96 0.83
CA LEU A 45 -13.98 4.27 -0.03
C LEU A 45 -14.74 3.11 -0.69
N PRO A 46 -15.47 3.36 -1.79
CA PRO A 46 -16.33 2.38 -2.41
C PRO A 46 -15.58 1.35 -3.27
N VAL A 47 -14.25 1.41 -3.32
CA VAL A 47 -13.43 0.51 -4.13
C VAL A 47 -12.35 -0.13 -3.26
N ASP A 48 -12.14 -1.43 -3.41
CA ASP A 48 -10.97 -2.16 -2.92
C ASP A 48 -10.07 -2.49 -4.12
N CYS A 49 -8.87 -1.91 -4.15
CA CYS A 49 -7.81 -2.24 -5.09
C CYS A 49 -7.12 -3.53 -4.66
N VAL A 50 -7.11 -4.54 -5.51
CA VAL A 50 -6.42 -5.82 -5.31
C VAL A 50 -5.14 -5.79 -6.13
N PHE A 51 -4.01 -5.84 -5.44
CA PHE A 51 -2.67 -5.90 -6.04
C PHE A 51 -2.11 -7.32 -5.95
N ASP A 52 -1.30 -7.69 -6.94
CA ASP A 52 -0.56 -8.95 -6.96
C ASP A 52 0.67 -8.85 -6.04
N GLY A 53 0.88 -9.86 -5.21
CA GLY A 53 1.96 -9.93 -4.25
C GLY A 53 1.73 -9.13 -2.96
N TYR A 54 2.81 -9.03 -2.18
CA TYR A 54 2.88 -8.20 -0.97
C TYR A 54 3.15 -6.73 -1.32
N CYS A 55 2.16 -5.86 -1.12
CA CYS A 55 2.22 -4.44 -1.45
C CYS A 55 2.00 -3.57 -0.20
N GLU A 56 3.09 -3.06 0.40
CA GLU A 56 3.02 -2.22 1.60
C GLU A 56 3.56 -0.81 1.33
N PHE A 57 2.91 0.20 1.90
CA PHE A 57 3.36 1.58 1.79
C PHE A 57 4.76 1.73 2.40
N PRO A 58 5.65 2.52 1.78
CA PRO A 58 6.94 2.81 2.35
C PRO A 58 6.78 3.51 3.72
N PRO A 59 7.72 3.31 4.65
CA PRO A 59 7.65 3.93 5.96
C PRO A 59 7.60 5.45 5.83
N SER A 60 6.64 6.06 6.52
CA SER A 60 6.50 7.52 6.52
C SER A 60 7.63 8.15 7.36
N ARG A 61 7.94 9.43 7.11
CA ARG A 61 8.88 10.18 7.97
C ARG A 61 8.46 10.29 9.44
N MET A 62 7.19 10.02 9.74
CA MET A 62 6.60 10.04 11.08
C MET A 62 6.46 8.63 11.67
N ASP A 63 6.97 7.60 10.99
CA ASP A 63 7.02 6.24 11.51
C ASP A 63 8.18 6.10 12.50
N LEU A 64 7.91 6.44 13.77
CA LEU A 64 8.87 6.38 14.87
C LEU A 64 9.22 4.93 15.28
N THR A 65 8.57 3.92 14.70
CA THR A 65 8.93 2.51 14.94
C THR A 65 10.21 2.10 14.20
N GLN A 66 10.65 2.91 13.23
CA GLN A 66 11.86 2.68 12.43
C GLN A 66 13.15 3.24 13.08
N GLY A 67 13.04 3.95 14.21
CA GLY A 67 14.16 4.62 14.88
C GLY A 67 14.56 5.94 14.20
N ASP A 68 14.89 6.95 14.99
CA ASP A 68 15.38 8.23 14.49
C ASP A 68 16.70 8.02 13.73
N TYR A 69 16.64 7.88 12.40
CA TYR A 69 17.82 7.84 11.54
C TYR A 69 18.47 9.23 11.51
N PHE A 70 19.25 9.55 12.55
CA PHE A 70 20.38 10.46 12.39
C PHE A 70 21.34 9.81 11.41
N LYS A 71 21.25 10.23 10.15
CA LYS A 71 22.22 9.89 9.12
C LYS A 71 23.55 10.52 9.55
N GLU A 72 24.41 9.77 10.24
CA GLU A 72 25.80 10.16 10.39
C GLU A 72 26.39 10.26 8.99
N GLU A 73 26.53 11.48 8.49
CA GLU A 73 27.36 11.75 7.33
C GLU A 73 28.78 11.34 7.70
N LYS A 74 29.20 10.15 7.24
CA LYS A 74 30.63 9.84 7.16
C LYS A 74 31.21 10.73 6.06
N GLU A 75 31.74 11.85 6.49
CA GLU A 75 32.67 12.67 5.72
C GLU A 75 33.97 11.87 5.62
N ASP A 76 34.14 11.11 4.54
CA ASP A 76 35.42 10.51 4.18
C ASP A 76 36.35 11.66 3.71
N ALA A 77 37.31 12.02 4.58
CA ALA A 77 38.40 12.96 4.30
C ALA A 77 39.76 12.25 4.30
#